data_AF-A0A6G3MID0-F1
#
_entry.id   AF-A0A6G3MID0-F1
#
_cell.length_a   1.000
_cell.length_b   1.000
_cell.length_c   1.000
_cell.angle_alpha   90.00
_cell.angle_beta   90.00
_cell.angle_gamma   90.00
#
_symmetry.space_group_name_H-M   'P 1'
#
loop_
_entity.id
_entity.type
_entity.pdbx_description
1 polymer ?
#
loop_
_entity_poly.entity_id
_entity_poly.type
_entity_poly.pdbx_seq_one_letter_code
_entity_poly.pdbx_strand_id
1 'polypeptide(L)'
;SYLVLQNFMQITCFLHMEVEKVLVKLYILNEENVWEDKCTGCLFFYEIENQENDSTAYKLVISEDSEAEQILYEFDLNSSIKYTRQQDTLISWEESDKEFAISFQSASICQITYETIQKSLKNMNLADGKLKDNLTTEISDLNNSKIEELSDFPEISHNNLSEIATYFVDAPNNMTMARREQLAAIVDQCDWIPKLVEIFQASESLEDVQSLTNLFIITKAIFSFTRFTIFEVLLHDDYLMDIIGILEYNPALTVRIHHREILLSSKLLEIIPF
;
A
#
# COMPACT_ATOMS: atom_id res chain seq x y z
N SER A 1 -7.37 -15.25 1.70
CA SER A 1 -6.83 -14.49 2.84
C SER A 1 -5.38 -14.87 3.16
N TYR A 2 -5.05 -16.09 3.61
CA TYR A 2 -3.64 -16.46 3.92
C TYR A 2 -2.74 -16.65 2.67
N LEU A 3 -3.29 -17.26 1.61
CA LEU A 3 -2.58 -17.48 0.34
C LEU A 3 -2.29 -16.17 -0.41
N VAL A 4 -3.16 -15.17 -0.24
CA VAL A 4 -3.02 -13.83 -0.84
C VAL A 4 -1.88 -13.07 -0.17
N LEU A 5 -1.75 -13.14 1.16
CA LEU A 5 -0.62 -12.55 1.90
C LEU A 5 0.70 -13.27 1.59
N GLN A 6 0.69 -14.60 1.44
CA GLN A 6 1.87 -15.36 1.04
C GLN A 6 2.32 -15.04 -0.40
N ASN A 7 1.37 -14.93 -1.33
CA ASN A 7 1.63 -14.49 -2.70
C ASN A 7 2.08 -13.03 -2.75
N PHE A 8 1.52 -12.16 -1.91
CA PHE A 8 1.92 -10.76 -1.79
C PHE A 8 3.36 -10.64 -1.32
N MET A 9 3.73 -11.32 -0.22
CA MET A 9 5.10 -11.39 0.32
C MET A 9 6.08 -11.94 -0.72
N GLN A 10 5.70 -13.01 -1.45
CA GLN A 10 6.52 -13.55 -2.53
C GLN A 10 6.68 -12.56 -3.69
N ILE A 11 5.61 -11.91 -4.15
CA ILE A 11 5.63 -10.96 -5.27
C ILE A 11 6.43 -9.71 -4.91
N THR A 12 6.31 -9.18 -3.69
CA THR A 12 7.15 -8.07 -3.20
C THR A 12 8.63 -8.46 -3.11
N CYS A 13 8.94 -9.69 -2.67
CA CYS A 13 10.31 -10.22 -2.71
C CYS A 13 10.84 -10.42 -4.15
N PHE A 14 9.99 -10.80 -5.11
CA PHE A 14 10.39 -11.02 -6.51
C PHE A 14 10.65 -9.73 -7.29
N LEU A 15 10.00 -8.62 -6.91
CA LEU A 15 10.02 -7.39 -7.69
C LEU A 15 11.25 -6.50 -7.48
N HIS A 16 12.17 -6.81 -6.55
CA HIS A 16 13.13 -5.81 -6.03
C HIS A 16 12.43 -4.48 -5.66
N MET A 17 11.12 -4.52 -5.42
CA MET A 17 10.46 -3.55 -4.57
C MET A 17 10.98 -3.92 -3.19
N GLU A 18 12.14 -3.39 -2.84
CA GLU A 18 12.41 -3.13 -1.43
C GLU A 18 11.12 -2.44 -0.95
N VAL A 19 10.28 -3.17 -0.19
CA VAL A 19 9.40 -2.52 0.76
C VAL A 19 10.40 -1.76 1.61
N GLU A 20 10.60 -0.50 1.27
CA GLU A 20 11.65 0.33 1.82
C GLU A 20 11.47 0.21 3.33
N LYS A 21 12.39 -0.51 3.98
CA LYS A 21 12.18 -0.94 5.36
C LYS A 21 11.93 0.33 6.16
N VAL A 22 10.74 0.46 6.73
CA VAL A 22 10.38 1.66 7.49
C VAL A 22 11.09 1.58 8.83
N LEU A 23 12.36 1.98 8.83
CA LEU A 23 13.19 2.01 10.02
C LEU A 23 12.78 3.20 10.88
N VAL A 24 12.40 2.89 12.11
CA VAL A 24 11.98 3.88 13.09
C VAL A 24 12.72 3.71 14.40
N LYS A 25 12.70 4.77 15.20
CA LYS A 25 13.10 4.74 16.60
C LYS A 25 11.91 4.99 17.49
N LEU A 26 11.75 4.16 18.51
CA LEU A 26 10.75 4.36 19.55
C LEU A 26 11.38 5.08 20.74
N TYR A 27 10.72 6.12 21.20
CA TYR A 27 11.05 6.85 22.41
C TYR A 27 9.89 6.77 23.41
N ILE A 28 10.24 6.71 24.68
CA ILE A 28 9.29 6.84 25.79
C ILE A 28 9.75 7.98 26.69
N LEU A 29 8.84 8.87 27.07
CA LEU A 29 9.13 9.92 28.04
C LEU A 29 9.23 9.31 29.44
N ASN A 30 10.36 9.53 30.12
CA ASN A 30 10.56 9.07 31.49
C ASN A 30 10.00 10.06 32.53
N GLU A 31 10.04 9.69 33.81
CA GLU A 31 9.56 10.53 34.93
C GLU A 31 10.33 11.85 35.09
N GLU A 32 11.53 11.96 34.51
CA GLU A 32 12.35 13.19 34.52
C GLU A 32 12.04 14.12 33.34
N ASN A 33 10.98 13.84 32.56
CA ASN A 33 10.62 14.53 31.32
C ASN A 33 11.72 14.49 30.24
N VAL A 34 12.45 13.38 30.16
CA VAL A 34 13.48 13.13 29.15
C VAL A 34 13.05 11.97 28.25
N TRP A 35 13.15 12.15 26.94
CA TRP A 35 12.87 11.10 25.96
C TRP A 35 13.99 10.06 25.95
N GLU A 36 13.64 8.80 26.24
CA GLU A 36 14.56 7.67 26.27
C GLU A 36 14.41 6.81 24.99
N ASP A 37 15.51 6.57 24.26
CA ASP A 37 15.53 5.67 23.10
C ASP A 37 15.34 4.22 23.59
N LYS A 38 14.21 3.60 23.21
CA LYS A 38 13.86 2.24 23.63
C LYS A 38 14.26 1.18 22.63
N CYS A 39 14.07 1.47 21.34
CA CYS A 39 14.48 0.54 20.29
C CYS A 39 14.59 1.24 18.93
N THR A 40 15.37 0.63 18.04
CA THR A 40 15.37 0.91 16.60
C THR A 40 14.92 -0.36 15.88
N GLY A 41 13.95 -0.26 14.97
CA GLY A 41 13.39 -1.44 14.30
C GLY A 41 12.58 -1.11 13.06
N CYS A 42 12.10 -2.15 12.38
CA CYS A 42 11.20 -2.05 11.23
C CYS A 42 9.76 -1.89 11.70
N LEU A 43 9.07 -0.84 11.24
CA LEU A 43 7.67 -0.59 11.55
C LEU A 43 6.74 -1.32 10.58
N PHE A 44 5.76 -2.02 11.13
CA PHE A 44 4.68 -2.68 10.42
C PHE A 44 3.33 -2.16 10.90
N PHE A 45 2.37 -2.13 9.98
CA PHE A 45 0.99 -1.77 10.23
C PHE A 45 0.11 -2.95 9.85
N TYR A 46 -0.67 -3.47 10.80
CA TYR A 46 -1.57 -4.60 10.58
C TYR A 46 -3.03 -4.16 10.69
N GLU A 47 -3.84 -4.68 9.77
CA GLU A 47 -5.30 -4.65 9.81
C GLU A 47 -5.78 -6.07 10.12
N ILE A 48 -6.56 -6.22 11.19
CA ILE A 48 -6.98 -7.51 11.73
C ILE A 48 -8.51 -7.53 11.75
N GLU A 49 -9.09 -8.26 10.81
CA GLU A 49 -10.53 -8.46 10.74
C GLU A 49 -10.99 -9.47 11.77
N ASN A 50 -12.00 -9.11 12.58
CA ASN A 50 -12.67 -10.03 13.47
C ASN A 50 -13.95 -10.56 12.83
N GLN A 51 -13.91 -11.81 12.36
CA GLN A 51 -15.02 -12.46 11.66
C GLN A 51 -16.27 -12.68 12.53
N GLU A 52 -16.15 -12.65 13.86
CA GLU A 52 -17.29 -12.89 14.75
C GLU A 52 -18.18 -11.64 14.92
N ASN A 53 -17.58 -10.45 14.88
CA ASN A 53 -18.27 -9.19 15.17
C ASN A 53 -18.21 -8.17 14.02
N ASP A 54 -17.70 -8.57 12.84
CA ASP A 54 -17.52 -7.69 11.68
C ASP A 54 -16.77 -6.39 12.03
N SER A 55 -15.82 -6.51 12.96
CA SER A 55 -15.06 -5.38 13.50
C SER A 55 -13.60 -5.49 13.10
N THR A 56 -13.04 -4.41 12.60
CA THR A 56 -11.63 -4.36 12.22
C THR A 56 -10.80 -3.70 13.31
N ALA A 57 -9.78 -4.42 13.79
CA ALA A 57 -8.76 -3.90 14.69
C ALA A 57 -7.51 -3.52 13.89
N TYR A 58 -6.75 -2.55 14.39
CA TYR A 58 -5.54 -2.09 13.73
C TYR A 58 -4.39 -2.04 14.73
N LYS A 59 -3.17 -2.34 14.26
CA LYS A 59 -2.01 -2.51 15.14
C LYS A 59 -0.73 -1.98 14.49
N LEU A 60 0.09 -1.31 15.28
CA LEU A 60 1.47 -0.93 14.93
C LEU A 60 2.43 -1.90 15.61
N VAL A 61 3.38 -2.44 14.87
CA VAL A 61 4.39 -3.37 15.39
C VAL A 61 5.77 -2.88 14.99
N ILE A 62 6.71 -2.87 15.93
CA ILE A 62 8.12 -2.62 15.66
C ILE A 62 8.85 -3.94 15.86
N SER A 63 9.49 -4.44 14.81
CA SER A 63 10.31 -5.66 14.83
C SER A 63 11.79 -5.34 14.71
N GLU A 64 12.66 -6.22 15.20
CA GLU A 64 14.11 -6.11 15.00
C GLU A 64 14.50 -6.36 13.54
N ASP A 65 13.83 -7.32 12.91
CA ASP A 65 14.05 -7.76 11.53
C ASP A 65 12.93 -7.31 10.58
N SER A 66 13.18 -7.47 9.28
CA SER A 66 12.21 -7.10 8.23
C SER A 66 11.12 -8.14 7.97
N GLU A 67 11.23 -9.31 8.58
CA GLU A 67 10.28 -10.42 8.41
C GLU A 67 9.25 -10.46 9.55
N ALA A 68 9.35 -9.52 10.49
CA ALA A 68 8.52 -9.43 11.70
C ALA A 68 8.61 -10.68 12.60
N GLU A 69 9.73 -11.41 12.58
CA GLU A 69 9.93 -12.61 13.40
C GLU A 69 10.18 -12.28 14.87
N GLN A 70 10.89 -11.18 15.15
CA GLN A 70 11.23 -10.75 16.50
C GLN A 70 10.62 -9.39 16.85
N ILE A 71 9.39 -9.43 17.35
CA ILE A 71 8.65 -8.26 17.81
C ILE A 71 9.32 -7.62 19.03
N LEU A 72 9.62 -6.32 18.93
CA LEU A 72 10.15 -5.49 20.01
C LEU A 72 9.03 -4.77 20.75
N TYR A 73 8.11 -4.16 20.01
CA TYR A 73 6.98 -3.41 20.56
C TYR A 73 5.73 -3.60 19.70
N GLU A 74 4.58 -3.52 20.35
CA GLU A 74 3.27 -3.65 19.73
C GLU A 74 2.32 -2.62 20.36
N PHE A 75 1.52 -1.96 19.51
CA PHE A 75 0.52 -0.98 19.92
C PHE A 75 -0.80 -1.26 19.19
N ASP A 76 -1.85 -1.56 19.95
CA ASP A 76 -3.20 -1.60 19.43
C ASP A 76 -3.68 -0.16 19.20
N LEU A 77 -4.12 0.15 17.98
CA LEU A 77 -4.65 1.47 17.70
C LEU A 77 -6.01 1.63 18.37
N ASN A 78 -6.14 2.73 19.11
CA ASN A 78 -7.33 3.03 19.89
C ASN A 78 -7.91 4.38 19.47
N SER A 79 -9.19 4.40 19.09
CA SER A 79 -9.88 5.62 18.66
C SER A 79 -10.05 6.67 19.76
N SER A 80 -9.85 6.30 21.03
CA SER A 80 -9.86 7.21 22.18
C SER A 80 -8.51 7.91 22.39
N ILE A 81 -7.44 7.43 21.76
CA ILE A 81 -6.09 7.97 21.89
C ILE A 81 -5.85 9.02 20.81
N LYS A 82 -5.23 10.13 21.19
CA LYS A 82 -4.87 11.20 20.26
C LYS A 82 -3.43 11.02 19.77
N TYR A 83 -3.29 10.52 18.55
CA TYR A 83 -2.01 10.48 17.84
C TYR A 83 -1.75 11.83 17.17
N THR A 84 -0.55 12.37 17.32
CA THR A 84 -0.17 13.69 16.79
C THR A 84 1.14 13.61 16.01
N ARG A 85 1.18 14.25 14.84
CA ARG A 85 2.42 14.42 14.06
C ARG A 85 3.14 15.69 14.52
N GLN A 86 4.44 15.58 14.79
CA GLN A 86 5.30 16.68 15.22
C GLN A 86 6.56 16.76 14.33
N GLN A 87 7.09 17.97 14.13
CA GLN A 87 8.39 18.23 13.46
C GLN A 87 8.62 17.47 12.14
N ASP A 88 7.55 17.24 11.39
CA ASP A 88 7.47 16.46 10.16
C ASP A 88 7.82 14.96 10.22
N THR A 89 8.67 14.53 11.17
CA THR A 89 9.25 13.18 11.26
C THR A 89 8.93 12.44 12.55
N LEU A 90 8.05 12.97 13.41
CA LEU A 90 7.63 12.33 14.65
C LEU A 90 6.12 12.08 14.67
N ILE A 91 5.72 10.94 15.21
CA ILE A 91 4.35 10.67 15.63
C ILE A 91 4.38 10.36 17.12
N SER A 92 3.59 11.07 17.92
CA SER A 92 3.53 10.92 19.37
C SER A 92 2.11 10.76 19.89
N TRP A 93 1.94 9.96 20.94
CA TRP A 93 0.67 9.73 21.62
C TRP A 93 0.90 9.40 23.10
N GLU A 94 -0.17 9.46 23.87
CA GLU A 94 -0.17 9.08 25.28
C GLU A 94 -1.08 7.87 25.47
N GLU A 95 -0.56 6.85 26.14
CA GLU A 95 -1.29 5.62 26.44
C GLU A 95 -0.89 5.10 27.82
N SER A 96 -1.89 4.82 28.67
CA SER A 96 -1.68 4.27 30.01
C SER A 96 -0.67 5.07 30.85
N ASP A 97 -0.85 6.40 30.91
CA ASP A 97 0.02 7.36 31.61
C ASP A 97 1.49 7.38 31.13
N LYS A 98 1.76 6.91 29.91
CA LYS A 98 3.08 6.98 29.26
C LYS A 98 2.98 7.73 27.95
N GLU A 99 3.94 8.61 27.70
CA GLU A 99 4.09 9.29 26.41
C GLU A 99 5.07 8.52 25.51
N PHE A 100 4.61 8.22 24.30
CA PHE A 100 5.36 7.52 23.27
C PHE A 100 5.62 8.45 22.10
N ALA A 101 6.76 8.26 21.43
CA ALA A 101 7.05 8.89 20.15
C ALA A 101 7.79 7.94 19.23
N ILE A 102 7.32 7.82 17.99
CA ILE A 102 8.02 7.14 16.90
C ILE A 102 8.68 8.21 16.03
N SER A 103 9.99 8.09 15.85
CA SER A 103 10.78 8.93 14.95
C SER A 103 11.10 8.20 13.65
N PHE A 104 10.87 8.90 12.55
CA PHE A 104 11.09 8.43 11.19
C PHE A 104 12.30 9.15 10.58
N GLN A 105 13.07 8.44 9.76
CA GLN A 105 14.14 9.07 8.99
C GLN A 105 13.60 9.95 7.85
N SER A 106 12.42 9.59 7.31
CA SER A 106 11.78 10.27 6.19
C SER A 106 10.49 10.95 6.63
N ALA A 107 10.40 12.26 6.37
CA ALA A 107 9.19 13.06 6.61
C ALA A 107 7.99 12.56 5.78
N SER A 108 8.24 12.06 4.57
CA SER A 108 7.20 11.50 3.71
C SER A 108 6.62 10.21 4.29
N ILE A 109 7.47 9.31 4.81
CA ILE A 109 7.02 8.05 5.44
C ILE A 109 6.29 8.33 6.76
N CYS A 110 6.75 9.29 7.54
CA CYS A 110 6.04 9.78 8.73
C CYS A 110 4.62 10.26 8.38
N GLN A 111 4.48 11.09 7.34
CA GLN A 111 3.18 11.59 6.91
C GLN A 111 2.25 10.46 6.47
N ILE A 112 2.74 9.53 5.64
CA ILE A 112 1.95 8.38 5.16
C ILE A 112 1.49 7.52 6.34
N THR A 113 2.39 7.21 7.28
CA THR A 113 2.07 6.42 8.47
C THR A 113 1.02 7.13 9.32
N TYR A 114 1.17 8.44 9.52
CA TYR A 114 0.21 9.24 10.29
C TYR A 114 -1.18 9.25 9.63
N GLU A 115 -1.27 9.50 8.34
CA GLU A 115 -2.54 9.48 7.59
C GLU A 115 -3.21 8.10 7.64
N THR A 116 -2.41 7.03 7.56
CA THR A 116 -2.88 5.64 7.68
C THR A 116 -3.49 5.38 9.06
N ILE A 117 -2.84 5.83 10.14
CA ILE A 117 -3.40 5.77 11.49
C ILE A 117 -4.72 6.53 11.55
N GLN A 118 -4.76 7.79 11.10
CA GLN A 118 -5.98 8.62 11.17
C GLN A 118 -7.17 8.00 10.40
N LYS A 119 -6.92 7.43 9.22
CA LYS A 119 -7.94 6.72 8.42
C LYS A 119 -8.48 5.51 9.17
N SER A 120 -7.60 4.72 9.77
CA SER A 120 -7.96 3.51 10.52
C SER A 120 -8.78 3.84 11.77
N LEU A 121 -8.41 4.90 12.51
CA LEU A 121 -9.20 5.40 13.64
C LEU A 121 -10.61 5.85 13.23
N LYS A 122 -10.75 6.47 12.05
CA LYS A 122 -12.07 6.85 11.51
C LYS A 122 -12.91 5.61 11.17
N ASN A 123 -12.32 4.62 10.52
CA ASN A 123 -12.99 3.35 10.18
C ASN A 123 -13.52 2.64 11.44
N MET A 124 -12.71 2.58 12.50
CA MET A 124 -13.14 2.01 13.79
C MET A 124 -14.34 2.76 14.38
N ASN A 125 -14.34 4.10 14.35
CA ASN A 125 -15.46 4.90 14.86
C ASN A 125 -16.76 4.76 14.05
N LEU A 126 -16.64 4.49 12.74
CA LEU A 126 -17.78 4.22 11.85
C LEU A 126 -18.43 2.86 12.15
N ALA A 127 -17.61 1.82 12.36
CA ALA A 127 -18.06 0.47 12.71
C ALA A 127 -18.72 0.41 14.11
N ASP A 128 -18.19 1.17 15.08
CA ASP A 128 -18.69 1.24 16.47
C ASP A 128 -20.02 2.03 16.64
N GLY A 129 -20.58 2.59 15.57
CA GLY A 129 -21.84 3.34 15.62
C GLY A 129 -21.79 4.65 16.42
N LYS A 130 -20.60 5.12 16.83
CA LYS A 130 -20.40 6.32 17.66
C LYS A 130 -20.57 7.65 16.91
N LEU A 131 -20.73 7.63 15.59
CA LEU A 131 -21.04 8.80 14.77
C LEU A 131 -22.22 8.50 13.83
N LYS A 132 -23.42 8.41 14.42
CA LYS A 132 -24.70 8.55 13.71
C LYS A 132 -25.41 9.81 14.19
N ASP A 133 -24.81 10.97 13.98
CA ASP A 133 -25.56 12.19 13.65
C ASP A 133 -24.61 13.33 13.29
N ASN A 134 -24.96 14.00 12.20
CA ASN A 134 -24.38 15.22 11.65
C ASN A 134 -22.99 15.06 11.02
N LEU A 135 -22.98 14.80 9.70
CA LEU A 135 -22.24 15.56 8.68
C LEU A 135 -22.49 14.91 7.30
N THR A 136 -23.74 14.94 6.83
CA THR A 136 -24.12 14.74 5.42
C THR A 136 -24.04 16.03 4.61
N THR A 137 -23.36 17.06 5.10
CA THR A 137 -23.20 18.34 4.39
C THR A 137 -21.87 18.92 4.85
N GLU A 138 -21.00 19.32 3.90
CA GLU A 138 -19.62 19.82 4.07
C GLU A 138 -18.45 18.87 3.68
N ILE A 139 -18.72 17.70 3.07
CA ILE A 139 -17.71 16.96 2.27
C ILE A 139 -18.04 16.98 0.76
N SER A 140 -19.21 17.50 0.37
CA SER A 140 -19.60 17.67 -1.03
C SER A 140 -18.96 18.87 -1.72
N ASP A 141 -18.52 19.89 -0.98
CA ASP A 141 -18.23 21.20 -1.60
C ASP A 141 -16.72 21.45 -1.82
N LEU A 142 -15.84 20.62 -1.28
CA LEU A 142 -14.39 20.64 -1.58
C LEU A 142 -13.95 19.51 -2.52
N ASN A 143 -14.80 18.48 -2.70
CA ASN A 143 -14.57 17.42 -3.67
C ASN A 143 -15.20 17.75 -5.03
N ASN A 144 -16.34 18.44 -5.09
CA ASN A 144 -16.95 18.75 -6.39
C ASN A 144 -16.17 19.75 -7.25
N SER A 145 -15.40 20.69 -6.66
CA SER A 145 -14.60 21.63 -7.47
C SER A 145 -13.28 21.04 -7.98
N LYS A 146 -12.91 19.82 -7.56
CA LYS A 146 -11.68 19.12 -7.97
C LYS A 146 -11.94 17.82 -8.74
N ILE A 147 -13.15 17.27 -8.63
CA ILE A 147 -13.62 16.12 -9.42
C ILE A 147 -13.97 16.52 -10.86
N GLU A 148 -14.35 17.79 -11.12
CA GLU A 148 -14.60 18.24 -12.49
C GLU A 148 -13.35 18.13 -13.39
N GLU A 149 -12.13 18.20 -12.83
CA GLU A 149 -10.86 17.95 -13.56
C GLU A 149 -10.51 16.46 -13.74
N LEU A 150 -11.18 15.52 -13.05
CA LEU A 150 -10.92 14.07 -13.17
C LEU A 150 -11.66 13.42 -14.35
N SER A 151 -12.67 14.11 -14.90
CA SER A 151 -13.50 13.66 -16.02
C SER A 151 -12.74 13.54 -17.35
N ASP A 152 -11.55 14.15 -17.44
CA ASP A 152 -10.76 14.26 -18.67
C ASP A 152 -9.59 13.26 -18.74
N PHE A 153 -9.42 12.34 -17.77
CA PHE A 153 -8.36 11.34 -17.87
C PHE A 153 -8.70 10.30 -18.96
N PRO A 154 -7.81 10.05 -19.94
CA PRO A 154 -8.12 9.16 -21.05
C PRO A 154 -8.32 7.71 -20.58
N GLU A 155 -9.33 7.04 -21.14
CA GLU A 155 -9.55 5.62 -20.91
C GLU A 155 -8.37 4.79 -21.42
N ILE A 156 -7.92 3.80 -20.63
CA ILE A 156 -6.79 2.95 -21.03
C ILE A 156 -7.12 2.09 -22.25
N SER A 157 -6.27 2.17 -23.27
CA SER A 157 -6.39 1.40 -24.51
C SER A 157 -5.01 1.14 -25.11
N HIS A 158 -4.89 0.19 -26.04
CA HIS A 158 -3.64 -0.02 -26.78
C HIS A 158 -3.11 1.25 -27.46
N ASN A 159 -3.99 2.10 -27.99
CA ASN A 159 -3.59 3.24 -28.83
C ASN A 159 -2.96 4.39 -28.03
N ASN A 160 -3.34 4.56 -26.76
CA ASN A 160 -2.86 5.62 -25.89
C ASN A 160 -1.97 5.10 -24.74
N LEU A 161 -1.62 3.81 -24.76
CA LEU A 161 -0.86 3.15 -23.70
C LEU A 161 0.49 3.81 -23.42
N SER A 162 1.19 4.27 -24.47
CA SER A 162 2.45 5.00 -24.32
C SER A 162 2.26 6.35 -23.65
N GLU A 163 1.18 7.06 -23.97
CA GLU A 163 0.86 8.34 -23.34
C GLU A 163 0.49 8.13 -21.87
N ILE A 164 -0.36 7.14 -21.59
CA ILE A 164 -0.73 6.74 -20.23
C ILE A 164 0.50 6.39 -19.42
N ALA A 165 1.42 5.58 -19.94
CA ALA A 165 2.65 5.24 -19.25
C ALA A 165 3.45 6.48 -18.83
N THR A 166 3.52 7.55 -19.65
CA THR A 166 4.21 8.78 -19.26
C THR A 166 3.62 9.47 -18.03
N TYR A 167 2.30 9.34 -17.79
CA TYR A 167 1.69 9.85 -16.55
C TYR A 167 2.17 9.08 -15.31
N PHE A 168 2.61 7.83 -15.48
CA PHE A 168 3.00 6.88 -14.42
C PHE A 168 4.52 6.71 -14.29
N VAL A 169 5.33 7.10 -15.28
CA VAL A 169 6.81 6.99 -15.27
C VAL A 169 7.44 7.68 -14.05
N ASP A 170 6.91 8.84 -13.64
CA ASP A 170 7.43 9.62 -12.50
C ASP A 170 6.75 9.31 -11.16
N ALA A 171 5.73 8.44 -11.17
CA ALA A 171 4.93 8.10 -10.01
C ALA A 171 5.73 7.57 -8.80
N PRO A 172 6.72 6.68 -8.98
CA PRO A 172 7.40 6.05 -7.85
C PRO A 172 8.34 6.99 -7.09
N ASN A 173 8.97 7.97 -7.77
CA ASN A 173 10.12 8.69 -7.21
C ASN A 173 10.00 10.23 -7.19
N ASN A 174 9.19 10.85 -8.07
CA ASN A 174 9.16 12.31 -8.24
C ASN A 174 7.75 12.93 -8.23
N MET A 175 6.71 12.13 -8.00
CA MET A 175 5.33 12.60 -8.04
C MET A 175 4.88 13.22 -6.71
N THR A 176 4.06 14.26 -6.76
CA THR A 176 3.44 14.83 -5.55
C THR A 176 2.42 13.84 -4.96
N MET A 177 2.26 13.87 -3.64
CA MET A 177 1.28 13.02 -2.94
C MET A 177 -0.14 13.21 -3.47
N ALA A 178 -0.52 14.45 -3.79
CA ALA A 178 -1.81 14.77 -4.39
C ALA A 178 -2.03 14.12 -5.76
N ARG A 179 -0.99 14.06 -6.61
CA ARG A 179 -1.07 13.44 -7.94
C ARG A 179 -1.09 11.91 -7.86
N ARG A 180 -0.38 11.31 -6.90
CA ARG A 180 -0.53 9.88 -6.55
C ARG A 180 -1.95 9.54 -6.16
N GLU A 181 -2.53 10.32 -5.25
CA GLU A 181 -3.89 10.08 -4.78
C GLU A 181 -4.93 10.24 -5.90
N GLN A 182 -4.74 11.20 -6.82
CA GLN A 182 -5.58 11.36 -8.00
C GLN A 182 -5.52 10.15 -8.94
N LEU A 183 -4.33 9.67 -9.28
CA LEU A 183 -4.17 8.50 -10.16
C LEU A 183 -4.70 7.22 -9.49
N ALA A 184 -4.47 7.06 -8.19
CA ALA A 184 -5.03 5.96 -7.42
C ALA A 184 -6.58 5.97 -7.43
N ALA A 185 -7.19 7.16 -7.30
CA ALA A 185 -8.63 7.33 -7.41
C ALA A 185 -9.18 7.00 -8.80
N ILE A 186 -8.46 7.35 -9.87
CA ILE A 186 -8.85 7.00 -11.24
C ILE A 186 -8.79 5.48 -11.44
N VAL A 187 -7.73 4.82 -10.97
CA VAL A 187 -7.58 3.36 -11.09
C VAL A 187 -8.71 2.62 -10.35
N ASP A 188 -9.05 3.07 -9.14
CA ASP A 188 -10.13 2.46 -8.34
C ASP A 188 -11.52 2.63 -8.97
N GLN A 189 -11.78 3.73 -9.66
CA GLN A 189 -13.13 4.05 -10.16
C GLN A 189 -13.43 3.52 -11.57
N CYS A 190 -12.42 3.12 -12.35
CA CYS A 190 -12.55 2.99 -13.80
C CYS A 190 -12.31 1.57 -14.38
N ASP A 191 -12.44 0.50 -13.59
CA ASP A 191 -12.19 -0.89 -14.02
C ASP A 191 -10.85 -1.07 -14.79
N TRP A 192 -9.80 -0.42 -14.28
CA TRP A 192 -8.50 -0.39 -14.96
C TRP A 192 -7.80 -1.73 -14.99
N ILE A 193 -7.82 -2.49 -13.89
CA ILE A 193 -7.10 -3.77 -13.80
C ILE A 193 -7.60 -4.79 -14.84
N PRO A 194 -8.93 -5.03 -15.00
CA PRO A 194 -9.43 -5.89 -16.07
C PRO A 194 -8.98 -5.46 -17.48
N LYS A 195 -9.07 -4.16 -17.79
CA LYS A 195 -8.65 -3.63 -19.10
C LYS A 195 -7.15 -3.77 -19.31
N LEU A 196 -6.36 -3.55 -18.27
CA LEU A 196 -4.90 -3.69 -18.31
C LEU A 196 -4.51 -5.14 -18.60
N VAL A 197 -5.21 -6.12 -18.01
CA VAL A 197 -5.04 -7.54 -18.31
C VAL A 197 -5.46 -7.88 -19.74
N GLU A 198 -6.57 -7.35 -20.23
CA GLU A 198 -7.01 -7.54 -21.63
C GLU A 198 -5.95 -7.06 -22.63
N ILE A 199 -5.44 -5.84 -22.41
CA ILE A 199 -4.38 -5.24 -23.24
C ILE A 199 -3.10 -6.08 -23.16
N PHE A 200 -2.75 -6.56 -21.96
CA PHE A 200 -1.59 -7.43 -21.77
C PHE A 200 -1.70 -8.72 -22.58
N GLN A 201 -2.81 -9.45 -22.47
CA GLN A 201 -3.01 -10.71 -23.17
C GLN A 201 -2.92 -10.52 -24.69
N ALA A 202 -3.51 -9.46 -25.22
CA ALA A 202 -3.42 -9.11 -26.63
C ALA A 202 -1.98 -8.74 -27.04
N SER A 203 -1.30 -7.89 -26.27
CA SER A 203 0.10 -7.52 -26.52
C SER A 203 1.06 -8.69 -26.44
N GLU A 204 0.88 -9.61 -25.49
CA GLU A 204 1.70 -10.80 -25.33
C GLU A 204 1.52 -11.75 -26.52
N SER A 205 0.27 -11.93 -27.00
CA SER A 205 -0.01 -12.75 -28.17
C SER A 205 0.59 -12.20 -29.47
N LEU A 206 0.76 -10.87 -29.55
CA LEU A 206 1.35 -10.17 -30.70
C LEU A 206 2.87 -9.96 -30.55
N GLU A 207 3.45 -10.38 -29.44
CA GLU A 207 4.85 -10.10 -29.08
C GLU A 207 5.19 -8.58 -29.13
N ASP A 208 4.22 -7.72 -28.80
CA ASP A 208 4.39 -6.27 -28.81
C ASP A 208 5.16 -5.78 -27.57
N VAL A 209 6.49 -5.88 -27.66
CA VAL A 209 7.43 -5.51 -26.58
C VAL A 209 7.24 -4.08 -26.08
N GLN A 210 6.87 -3.14 -26.97
CA GLN A 210 6.70 -1.73 -26.59
C GLN A 210 5.49 -1.58 -25.66
N SER A 211 4.36 -2.18 -26.01
CA SER A 211 3.17 -2.17 -25.17
C SER A 211 3.40 -2.92 -23.86
N LEU A 212 4.10 -4.06 -23.89
CA LEU A 212 4.43 -4.85 -22.69
C LEU A 212 5.32 -4.07 -21.71
N THR A 213 6.27 -3.28 -22.23
CA THR A 213 7.10 -2.38 -21.40
C THR A 213 6.27 -1.25 -20.79
N ASN A 214 5.35 -0.66 -21.55
CA ASN A 214 4.45 0.38 -21.03
C ASN A 214 3.51 -0.17 -19.94
N LEU A 215 2.98 -1.38 -20.14
CA LEU A 215 2.17 -2.09 -19.14
C LEU A 215 2.96 -2.36 -17.86
N PHE A 216 4.24 -2.75 -17.98
CA PHE A 216 5.13 -2.91 -16.82
C PHE A 216 5.24 -1.61 -16.02
N ILE A 217 5.49 -0.47 -16.69
CA ILE A 217 5.65 0.83 -16.03
C ILE A 217 4.37 1.22 -15.28
N ILE A 218 3.21 1.11 -15.96
CA ILE A 218 1.90 1.44 -15.37
C ILE A 218 1.64 0.55 -14.16
N THR A 219 1.78 -0.77 -14.32
CA THR A 219 1.51 -1.76 -13.27
C THR A 219 2.40 -1.53 -12.05
N LYS A 220 3.71 -1.30 -12.27
CA LYS A 220 4.66 -0.99 -11.18
C LYS A 220 4.26 0.28 -10.41
N ALA A 221 3.82 1.31 -11.12
CA ALA A 221 3.33 2.53 -10.49
C ALA A 221 2.01 2.32 -9.73
N ILE A 222 1.08 1.51 -10.26
CA ILE A 222 -0.15 1.13 -9.54
C ILE A 222 0.17 0.43 -8.22
N PHE A 223 1.14 -0.50 -8.22
CA PHE A 223 1.62 -1.15 -6.99
C PHE A 223 2.17 -0.16 -5.95
N SER A 224 2.58 1.04 -6.35
CA SER A 224 3.07 2.09 -5.44
C SER A 224 1.97 2.95 -4.79
N PHE A 225 0.70 2.80 -5.20
CA PHE A 225 -0.39 3.69 -4.76
C PHE A 225 -0.91 3.43 -3.34
N THR A 226 -0.42 2.41 -2.65
CA THR A 226 -0.75 2.12 -1.23
C THR A 226 -2.26 2.04 -0.94
N ARG A 227 -3.09 1.69 -1.94
CA ARG A 227 -4.54 1.55 -1.79
C ARG A 227 -4.95 0.08 -1.74
N PHE A 228 -5.55 -0.33 -0.62
CA PHE A 228 -5.94 -1.72 -0.38
C PHE A 228 -6.87 -2.29 -1.45
N THR A 229 -7.89 -1.53 -1.88
CA THR A 229 -8.83 -1.93 -2.94
C THR A 229 -8.13 -2.27 -4.25
N ILE A 230 -7.10 -1.52 -4.63
CA ILE A 230 -6.28 -1.80 -5.81
C ILE A 230 -5.52 -3.12 -5.64
N PHE A 231 -4.92 -3.35 -4.47
CA PHE A 231 -4.20 -4.61 -4.20
C PHE A 231 -5.12 -5.83 -4.20
N GLU A 232 -6.32 -5.73 -3.65
CA GLU A 232 -7.29 -6.82 -3.67
C GLU A 232 -7.61 -7.26 -5.10
N VAL A 233 -7.83 -6.30 -6.00
CA VAL A 233 -8.11 -6.60 -7.41
C VAL A 233 -6.87 -7.14 -8.11
N LEU A 234 -5.69 -6.53 -7.92
CA LEU A 234 -4.43 -7.01 -8.51
C LEU A 234 -4.08 -8.45 -8.10
N LEU A 235 -4.38 -8.82 -6.86
CA LEU A 235 -4.05 -10.13 -6.29
C LEU A 235 -5.20 -11.14 -6.40
N HIS A 236 -6.32 -10.76 -7.01
CA HIS A 236 -7.43 -11.67 -7.26
C HIS A 236 -7.00 -12.79 -8.22
N ASP A 237 -7.45 -14.03 -7.97
CA ASP A 237 -7.03 -15.21 -8.74
C ASP A 237 -7.24 -15.06 -10.25
N ASP A 238 -8.28 -14.31 -10.65
CA ASP A 238 -8.62 -14.04 -12.05
C ASP A 238 -7.58 -13.18 -12.78
N TYR A 239 -6.81 -12.36 -12.06
CA TYR A 239 -5.86 -11.40 -12.65
C TYR A 239 -4.41 -11.68 -12.26
N LEU A 240 -4.18 -12.35 -11.13
CA LEU A 240 -2.87 -12.55 -10.51
C LEU A 240 -1.80 -13.03 -11.50
N MET A 241 -2.10 -14.08 -12.27
CA MET A 241 -1.14 -14.64 -13.22
C MET A 241 -0.80 -13.68 -14.36
N ASP A 242 -1.78 -12.94 -14.87
CA ASP A 242 -1.55 -11.95 -15.92
C ASP A 242 -0.77 -10.74 -15.40
N ILE A 243 -1.08 -10.27 -14.18
CA ILE A 243 -0.32 -9.24 -13.48
C ILE A 243 1.14 -9.67 -13.30
N ILE A 244 1.40 -10.90 -12.86
CA ILE A 244 2.76 -11.44 -12.79
C ILE A 244 3.40 -11.47 -14.19
N GLY A 245 2.64 -11.87 -15.21
CA GLY A 245 3.10 -11.89 -16.60
C GLY A 245 3.55 -10.52 -17.10
N ILE A 246 2.83 -9.46 -16.76
CA ILE A 246 3.21 -8.06 -17.07
C ILE A 246 4.54 -7.71 -16.41
N LEU A 247 4.73 -8.13 -15.16
CA LEU A 247 5.93 -7.84 -14.38
C LEU A 247 7.21 -8.50 -14.93
N GLU A 248 7.08 -9.56 -15.74
CA GLU A 248 8.21 -10.21 -16.43
C GLU A 248 8.90 -9.27 -17.45
N TYR A 249 8.20 -8.25 -17.94
CA TYR A 249 8.67 -7.32 -18.98
C TYR A 249 9.41 -6.11 -18.43
N ASN A 250 10.13 -6.28 -17.32
CA ASN A 250 10.93 -5.22 -16.71
C ASN A 250 12.06 -4.74 -17.65
N PRO A 251 12.04 -3.49 -18.13
CA PRO A 251 13.07 -2.98 -19.06
C PRO A 251 14.44 -2.78 -18.41
N ALA A 252 14.52 -2.79 -17.07
CA ALA A 252 15.80 -2.66 -16.35
C ALA A 252 16.60 -3.97 -16.33
N LEU A 253 15.98 -5.10 -16.64
CA LEU A 253 16.64 -6.40 -16.68
C LEU A 253 17.18 -6.69 -18.08
N THR A 254 18.41 -7.19 -18.16
CA THR A 254 19.03 -7.61 -19.42
C THR A 254 18.47 -8.93 -19.95
N VAL A 255 17.83 -9.71 -19.07
CA VAL A 255 17.20 -11.00 -19.38
C VAL A 255 15.81 -11.02 -18.75
N ARG A 256 14.80 -11.42 -19.53
CA ARG A 256 13.43 -11.62 -19.04
C ARG A 256 13.43 -12.75 -18.01
N ILE A 257 12.83 -12.49 -16.86
CA ILE A 257 12.60 -13.51 -15.82
C ILE A 257 11.18 -14.05 -16.01
N HIS A 258 11.06 -15.36 -16.19
CA HIS A 258 9.78 -16.04 -16.38
C HIS A 258 9.11 -16.37 -15.03
N HIS A 259 8.64 -15.34 -14.32
CA HIS A 259 8.04 -15.46 -12.99
C HIS A 259 6.85 -16.43 -12.94
N ARG A 260 5.99 -16.45 -13.97
CA ARG A 260 4.86 -17.39 -14.06
C ARG A 260 5.34 -18.84 -14.10
N GLU A 261 6.38 -19.14 -14.87
CA GLU A 261 6.95 -20.50 -14.95
C GLU A 261 7.55 -20.93 -13.60
N ILE A 262 8.24 -20.02 -12.92
CA ILE A 262 8.79 -20.27 -11.58
C ILE A 262 7.66 -20.57 -10.59
N LEU A 263 6.57 -19.81 -10.59
CA LEU A 263 5.45 -20.03 -9.67
C LEU A 263 4.66 -21.31 -9.99
N LEU A 264 4.48 -21.61 -11.28
CA LEU A 264 3.84 -22.86 -11.72
C LEU A 264 4.70 -24.09 -11.39
N SER A 265 6.02 -23.98 -11.48
CA SER A 265 6.96 -25.04 -11.10
C SER A 265 7.16 -25.16 -9.59
N SER A 266 6.98 -24.07 -8.83
CA SER A 266 7.05 -24.07 -7.36
C SER A 266 5.90 -24.84 -6.71
N LYS A 267 4.74 -24.98 -7.38
CA LYS A 267 3.64 -25.87 -6.95
C LYS A 267 4.01 -27.37 -6.96
N LEU A 268 5.18 -27.76 -7.50
CA LEU A 268 5.71 -29.13 -7.45
C LEU A 268 6.65 -29.41 -6.27
N LEU A 269 6.98 -28.42 -5.43
CA LEU A 269 7.63 -28.66 -4.13
C LEU A 269 6.55 -28.73 -3.05
N GLU A 270 5.91 -29.89 -3.05
CA GLU A 270 4.89 -30.37 -2.14
C GLU A 270 5.20 -30.10 -0.66
N ILE A 271 4.21 -29.49 0.01
CA ILE A 271 3.70 -29.79 1.36
C ILE A 271 4.61 -30.70 2.20
N ILE A 272 5.26 -30.14 3.22
CA ILE A 272 5.64 -30.94 4.40
C ILE A 272 4.81 -30.42 5.57
N PRO A 273 3.83 -31.21 6.06
CA PRO A 273 3.17 -30.92 7.32
C PRO A 273 4.08 -31.37 8.46
N PHE A 274 4.33 -30.47 9.42
CA PHE A 274 4.53 -30.81 10.83
C PHE A 274 3.90 -29.74 11.70
#